data_AF-A0A936V2A9-F1
#
_entry.id   AF-A0A936V2A9-F1
#
_cell.length_a   1.000
_cell.length_b   1.000
_cell.length_c   1.000
_cell.angle_alpha   90.00
_cell.angle_beta   90.00
_cell.angle_gamma   90.00
#
_symmetry.space_group_name_H-M   'P 1'
#
loop_
_entity.id
_entity.type
_entity.pdbx_description
1 polymer ?
#
loop_
_entity_poly.entity_id
_entity_poly.type
_entity_poly.pdbx_seq_one_letter_code
_entity_poly.pdbx_strand_id
1 'polypeptide(L)'
;MWTPTFSGFTGIINYTLQYDSAGKNFVAPFEIPVGASILSKGLTQGEMNTAGLNSGIPGGNTGKVEYRIKGVTSNGTTLYSNVVNVTIQTYMPILRVYLPGGYQGSTGNGNNWDPGTAPELIRDLRSAVFNKLYYIYIYLPAGAEFKITIGRSWDVNYGGSGGVLSGGGANLRRQLDPPISRHALGRSGIRI
;
A
#
# COMPACT_ATOMS: atom_id res chain seq x y z
N MET A 1 -5.95 28.35 -4.25
CA MET A 1 -5.07 29.50 -3.94
C MET A 1 -5.56 30.11 -2.63
N TRP A 2 -4.70 30.71 -1.82
CA TRP A 2 -5.09 31.39 -0.57
C TRP A 2 -4.38 32.73 -0.41
N THR A 3 -4.89 33.57 0.48
CA THR A 3 -4.27 34.85 0.86
C THR A 3 -3.18 34.64 1.92
N PRO A 4 -2.10 35.45 1.95
CA PRO A 4 -1.04 35.30 2.94
C PRO A 4 -1.54 35.38 4.38
N THR A 5 -0.98 34.55 5.26
CA THR A 5 -1.46 34.37 6.66
C THR A 5 -0.89 35.34 7.69
N PHE A 6 -0.14 36.38 7.30
CA PHE A 6 0.38 37.39 8.22
C PHE A 6 0.39 38.76 7.52
N SER A 7 -0.71 39.50 7.61
CA SER A 7 -0.82 40.81 6.97
C SER A 7 0.22 41.78 7.55
N GLY A 8 1.09 42.34 6.70
CA GLY A 8 2.14 43.27 7.11
C GLY A 8 3.48 42.63 7.53
N PHE A 9 3.58 41.30 7.58
CA PHE A 9 4.87 40.63 7.82
C PHE A 9 5.70 40.57 6.53
N THR A 10 6.97 40.96 6.60
CA THR A 10 7.89 41.07 5.44
C THR A 10 8.93 39.94 5.36
N GLY A 11 8.79 38.88 6.17
CA GLY A 11 9.68 37.72 6.16
C GLY A 11 9.12 36.51 5.40
N ILE A 12 9.93 35.44 5.32
CA ILE A 12 9.54 34.17 4.70
C ILE A 12 8.49 33.46 5.57
N ILE A 13 7.42 32.98 4.93
CA ILE A 13 6.40 32.15 5.55
C ILE A 13 6.41 30.78 4.86
N ASN A 14 6.60 29.71 5.63
CA ASN A 14 6.49 28.35 5.13
C ASN A 14 5.04 27.87 5.26
N TYR A 15 4.46 27.43 4.16
CA TYR A 15 3.10 26.92 4.11
C TYR A 15 3.06 25.39 4.08
N THR A 16 2.15 24.82 4.86
CA THR A 16 1.81 23.41 4.88
C THR A 16 0.29 23.26 4.77
N LEU A 17 -0.17 22.45 3.83
CA LEU A 17 -1.58 22.06 3.77
C LEU A 17 -1.80 20.90 4.74
N GLN A 18 -2.69 21.08 5.70
CA GLN A 18 -3.07 20.04 6.65
C GLN A 18 -4.44 19.46 6.28
N TYR A 19 -4.62 18.16 6.51
CA TYR A 19 -5.92 17.51 6.41
C TYR A 19 -6.14 16.48 7.52
N ASP A 20 -7.40 16.25 7.88
CA ASP A 20 -7.82 15.25 8.87
C ASP A 20 -9.25 14.75 8.57
N SER A 21 -9.64 13.64 9.19
CA SER A 21 -11.04 13.19 9.22
C SER A 21 -11.94 14.29 9.79
N ALA A 22 -13.10 14.49 9.17
CA ALA A 22 -14.05 15.50 9.62
C ALA A 22 -14.43 15.33 11.10
N GLY A 23 -14.37 16.42 11.86
CA GLY A 23 -14.73 16.45 13.28
C GLY A 23 -13.60 16.04 14.25
N LYS A 24 -12.42 15.67 13.75
CA LYS A 24 -11.25 15.37 14.60
C LYS A 24 -10.45 16.60 15.03
N ASN A 25 -10.83 17.79 14.55
CA ASN A 25 -10.25 19.08 14.95
C ASN A 25 -8.72 19.15 14.76
N PHE A 26 -8.16 18.37 13.81
CA PHE A 26 -6.73 18.36 13.52
C PHE A 26 -5.86 18.04 14.75
N VAL A 27 -6.29 17.08 15.59
CA VAL A 27 -5.49 16.59 16.73
C VAL A 27 -4.23 15.87 16.25
N ALA A 28 -4.35 15.11 15.16
CA ALA A 28 -3.22 14.41 14.52
C ALA A 28 -3.34 14.53 12.98
N PRO A 29 -3.17 15.74 12.44
CA PRO A 29 -3.43 15.99 11.03
C PRO A 29 -2.29 15.45 10.16
N PHE A 30 -2.64 15.04 8.95
CA PHE A 30 -1.66 14.77 7.90
C PHE A 30 -1.15 16.09 7.32
N GLU A 31 0.13 16.15 6.97
CA GLU A 31 0.78 17.34 6.44
C GLU A 31 1.26 17.13 5.00
N ILE A 32 0.94 18.08 4.12
CA ILE A 32 1.43 18.17 2.76
C ILE A 32 2.26 19.46 2.66
N PRO A 33 3.59 19.38 2.62
CA PRO A 33 4.44 20.55 2.46
C PRO A 33 4.11 21.28 1.16
N VAL A 34 3.96 22.61 1.25
CA VAL A 34 3.74 23.47 0.07
C VAL A 34 5.03 24.20 -0.25
N GLY A 35 5.64 24.85 0.74
CA GLY A 35 6.91 25.57 0.60
C GLY A 35 6.84 27.03 1.03
N ALA A 36 7.97 27.72 0.86
CA ALA A 36 8.15 29.11 1.25
C ALA A 36 7.42 30.06 0.31
N SER A 37 6.53 30.89 0.84
CA SER A 37 5.80 31.95 0.11
C SER A 37 4.99 31.46 -1.10
N ILE A 38 4.68 30.16 -1.18
CA ILE A 38 3.81 29.57 -2.20
C ILE A 38 2.37 29.58 -1.67
N LEU A 39 1.46 30.17 -2.45
CA LEU A 39 0.05 30.40 -2.06
C LEU A 39 -0.95 29.51 -2.82
N SER A 40 -0.46 28.44 -3.44
CA SER A 40 -1.27 27.50 -4.18
C SER A 40 -0.73 26.08 -4.06
N LYS A 41 -1.63 25.12 -4.05
CA LYS A 41 -1.32 23.70 -4.14
C LYS A 41 -2.45 23.03 -4.91
N GLY A 42 -2.14 22.48 -6.07
CA GLY A 42 -3.01 21.53 -6.76
C GLY A 42 -2.85 20.15 -6.13
N LEU A 43 -3.95 19.43 -6.00
CA LEU A 43 -3.95 18.00 -5.66
C LEU A 43 -4.46 17.22 -6.86
N THR A 44 -3.74 16.19 -7.24
CA THR A 44 -4.18 15.20 -8.23
C THR A 44 -5.33 14.38 -7.67
N GLN A 45 -6.07 13.70 -8.56
CA GLN A 45 -7.11 12.76 -8.16
C GLN A 45 -6.58 11.67 -7.20
N GLY A 46 -5.35 11.20 -7.43
CA GLY A 46 -4.70 10.20 -6.57
C GLY A 46 -4.35 10.73 -5.18
N GLU A 47 -3.87 11.97 -5.08
CA GLU A 47 -3.59 12.62 -3.78
C GLU A 47 -4.89 12.88 -2.99
N MET A 48 -5.95 13.33 -3.66
CA MET A 48 -7.28 13.50 -3.06
C MET A 48 -7.85 12.17 -2.57
N ASN A 49 -7.74 11.12 -3.39
CA ASN A 49 -8.15 9.78 -3.00
C ASN A 49 -7.36 9.28 -1.77
N THR A 50 -6.04 9.48 -1.77
CA THR A 50 -5.18 9.13 -0.64
C THR A 50 -5.60 9.85 0.64
N ALA A 51 -5.88 11.16 0.56
CA ALA A 51 -6.34 11.93 1.70
C ALA A 51 -7.68 11.43 2.25
N GLY A 52 -8.64 11.12 1.38
CA GLY A 52 -9.92 10.53 1.77
C GLY A 52 -9.75 9.20 2.51
N LEU A 53 -8.90 8.34 1.97
CA LEU A 53 -8.67 7.03 2.55
C LEU A 53 -7.88 7.08 3.88
N ASN A 54 -6.86 7.94 3.97
CA ASN A 54 -6.13 8.22 5.22
C ASN A 54 -7.05 8.79 6.30
N SER A 55 -8.09 9.52 5.87
CA SER A 55 -9.14 10.06 6.74
C SER A 55 -10.20 9.03 7.11
N GLY A 56 -10.01 7.76 6.75
CA GLY A 56 -10.87 6.64 7.16
C GLY A 56 -12.10 6.44 6.27
N ILE A 57 -12.21 7.13 5.14
CA ILE A 57 -13.28 6.88 4.17
C ILE A 57 -12.97 5.56 3.46
N PRO A 58 -13.81 4.51 3.59
CA PRO A 58 -13.52 3.24 2.94
C PRO A 58 -13.59 3.38 1.41
N GLY A 59 -12.69 2.71 0.70
CA GLY A 59 -12.64 2.77 -0.76
C GLY A 59 -13.99 2.48 -1.42
N GLY A 60 -14.38 3.29 -2.41
CA GLY A 60 -15.69 3.22 -3.07
C GLY A 60 -16.79 4.02 -2.37
N ASN A 61 -16.54 4.52 -1.15
CA ASN A 61 -17.49 5.32 -0.40
C ASN A 61 -17.18 6.81 -0.49
N THR A 62 -18.20 7.60 -0.21
CA THR A 62 -18.12 9.06 -0.12
C THR A 62 -18.04 9.49 1.34
N GLY A 63 -17.14 10.42 1.64
CA GLY A 63 -17.02 11.02 2.97
C GLY A 63 -16.43 12.42 2.91
N LYS A 64 -16.31 13.05 4.08
CA LYS A 64 -15.77 14.42 4.22
C LYS A 64 -14.37 14.39 4.83
N VAL A 65 -13.49 15.19 4.26
CA VAL A 65 -12.16 15.50 4.78
C VAL A 65 -12.10 16.99 5.06
N GLU A 66 -11.54 17.36 6.21
CA GLU A 66 -11.32 18.75 6.59
C GLU A 66 -9.89 19.16 6.23
N TYR A 67 -9.75 20.30 5.55
CA TYR A 67 -8.47 20.88 5.18
C TYR A 67 -8.27 22.25 5.83
N ARG A 68 -7.04 22.58 6.19
CA ARG A 68 -6.62 23.93 6.59
C ARG A 68 -5.19 24.21 6.16
N ILE A 69 -4.84 25.48 6.02
CA ILE A 69 -3.47 25.92 5.78
C ILE A 69 -2.81 26.24 7.12
N LYS A 70 -1.60 25.73 7.33
CA LYS A 70 -0.69 26.12 8.41
C LYS A 70 0.42 26.99 7.82
N GLY A 71 0.51 28.23 8.26
CA GLY A 71 1.61 29.14 7.93
C GLY A 71 2.54 29.26 9.13
N VAL A 72 3.86 29.14 8.90
CA VAL A 72 4.88 29.29 9.92
C VAL A 72 5.89 30.35 9.49
N THR A 73 6.08 31.40 10.28
CA THR A 73 7.09 32.43 10.03
C THR A 73 8.50 31.92 10.31
N SER A 74 9.52 32.62 9.84
CA SER A 74 10.93 32.33 10.18
C SER A 74 11.21 32.25 11.67
N ASN A 75 10.42 32.94 12.50
CA ASN A 75 10.58 33.01 13.95
C ASN A 75 9.78 31.92 14.68
N GLY A 76 9.14 31.00 13.95
CA GLY A 76 8.36 29.88 14.50
C GLY A 76 6.90 30.20 14.85
N THR A 77 6.43 31.43 14.64
CA THR A 77 5.02 31.78 14.87
C THR A 77 4.13 31.04 13.87
N THR A 78 3.10 30.37 14.39
CA THR A 78 2.17 29.58 13.58
C THR A 78 0.79 30.21 13.52
N LEU A 79 0.19 30.27 12.33
CA LEU A 79 -1.21 30.62 12.13
C LEU A 79 -1.90 29.60 11.22
N TYR A 80 -3.21 29.49 11.40
CA TYR A 80 -4.06 28.59 10.63
C TYR A 80 -5.12 29.36 9.86
N SER A 81 -5.46 28.90 8.66
CA SER A 81 -6.64 29.39 7.93
C SER A 81 -7.93 28.88 8.57
N ASN A 82 -9.06 29.36 8.03
CA ASN A 82 -10.34 28.67 8.21
C ASN A 82 -10.26 27.23 7.70
N VAL A 83 -11.13 26.38 8.24
CA VAL A 83 -11.30 24.99 7.81
C VAL A 83 -12.21 24.93 6.60
N VAL A 84 -11.85 24.10 5.63
CA VAL A 84 -12.66 23.79 4.44
C VAL A 84 -13.04 22.32 4.47
N ASN A 85 -14.34 22.04 4.30
CA ASN A 85 -14.86 20.69 4.16
C ASN A 85 -14.87 20.28 2.69
N VAL A 86 -14.22 19.17 2.36
CA VAL A 86 -14.17 18.64 1.01
C VAL A 86 -14.79 17.24 0.99
N THR A 87 -15.81 17.06 0.16
CA THR A 87 -16.43 15.76 -0.07
C THR A 87 -15.61 14.98 -1.09
N ILE A 88 -15.15 13.80 -0.72
CA ILE A 88 -14.33 12.93 -1.55
C ILE A 88 -15.03 11.59 -1.71
N GLN A 89 -15.31 11.20 -2.96
CA GLN A 89 -15.64 9.82 -3.30
C GLN A 89 -14.33 9.09 -3.55
N THR A 90 -13.98 8.18 -2.65
CA THR A 90 -12.75 7.42 -2.77
C THR A 90 -12.91 6.26 -3.74
N TYR A 91 -11.81 5.83 -4.34
CA TYR A 91 -11.71 4.60 -5.11
C TYR A 91 -10.56 3.75 -4.58
N MET A 92 -10.70 2.43 -4.68
CA MET A 92 -9.53 1.57 -4.59
C MET A 92 -8.99 1.38 -6.00
N PRO A 93 -7.73 1.76 -6.31
CA PRO A 93 -7.10 1.25 -7.52
C PRO A 93 -7.06 -0.27 -7.37
N ILE A 94 -7.84 -0.97 -8.20
CA ILE A 94 -7.92 -2.43 -8.18
C ILE A 94 -6.61 -2.93 -8.81
N LEU A 95 -5.60 -3.11 -7.97
CA LEU A 95 -4.40 -3.82 -8.32
C LEU A 95 -4.71 -5.31 -8.16
N ARG A 96 -4.81 -6.04 -9.27
CA ARG A 96 -5.05 -7.49 -9.26
C ARG A 96 -3.72 -8.19 -9.35
N VAL A 97 -3.47 -9.11 -8.41
CA VAL A 97 -2.21 -9.83 -8.31
C VAL A 97 -2.47 -11.28 -8.63
N TYR A 98 -1.60 -11.91 -9.41
CA TYR A 98 -1.75 -13.30 -9.82
C TYR A 98 -0.49 -14.11 -9.53
N LEU A 99 -0.63 -15.44 -9.44
CA LEU A 99 0.44 -16.37 -9.11
C LEU A 99 0.78 -17.33 -10.26
N PRO A 100 1.26 -16.86 -11.43
CA PRO A 100 1.63 -17.76 -12.53
C PRO A 100 2.77 -18.70 -12.15
N GLY A 101 2.67 -19.97 -12.54
CA GLY A 101 3.73 -20.94 -12.27
C GLY A 101 3.59 -22.26 -13.00
N GLY A 102 4.60 -23.12 -12.86
CA GLY A 102 4.63 -24.45 -13.45
C GLY A 102 3.70 -25.46 -12.78
N TYR A 103 3.08 -25.08 -11.66
CA TYR A 103 2.13 -25.92 -10.91
C TYR A 103 0.72 -25.93 -11.52
N GLN A 104 0.37 -24.93 -12.34
CA GLN A 104 -1.02 -24.64 -12.71
C GLN A 104 -1.74 -25.82 -13.33
N GLY A 105 -1.17 -26.42 -14.37
CA GLY A 105 -1.77 -27.56 -15.07
C GLY A 105 -1.92 -28.78 -14.15
N SER A 106 -0.89 -29.08 -13.36
CA SER A 106 -0.91 -30.24 -12.44
C SER A 106 -1.88 -30.10 -11.27
N THR A 107 -2.35 -28.88 -10.99
CA THR A 107 -3.22 -28.58 -9.84
C THR A 107 -4.59 -28.05 -10.25
N GLY A 108 -4.91 -28.06 -11.55
CA GLY A 108 -6.20 -27.56 -12.07
C GLY A 108 -6.35 -26.04 -12.03
N ASN A 109 -5.24 -25.29 -11.93
CA ASN A 109 -5.21 -23.82 -11.82
C ASN A 109 -4.86 -23.13 -13.15
N GLY A 110 -5.27 -23.71 -14.27
CA GLY A 110 -5.02 -23.18 -15.62
C GLY A 110 -3.79 -23.78 -16.31
N ASN A 111 -3.25 -23.07 -17.30
CA ASN A 111 -2.13 -23.53 -18.12
C ASN A 111 -0.80 -23.16 -17.46
N ASN A 112 0.21 -24.02 -17.50
CA ASN A 112 1.51 -23.71 -16.89
C ASN A 112 2.09 -22.39 -17.43
N TRP A 113 2.59 -21.54 -16.53
CA TRP A 113 3.23 -20.26 -16.87
C TRP A 113 2.36 -19.28 -17.67
N ASP A 114 1.04 -19.36 -17.52
CA ASP A 114 0.08 -18.47 -18.17
C ASP A 114 -0.60 -17.54 -17.12
N PRO A 115 -0.24 -16.25 -17.07
CA PRO A 115 -0.92 -15.26 -16.23
C PRO A 115 -2.40 -15.08 -16.58
N GLY A 116 -2.78 -15.36 -17.83
CA GLY A 116 -4.15 -15.30 -18.32
C GLY A 116 -5.08 -16.22 -17.55
N THR A 117 -4.61 -17.41 -17.20
CA THR A 117 -5.37 -18.43 -16.47
C THR A 117 -4.94 -18.59 -15.01
N ALA A 118 -3.92 -17.85 -14.57
CA ALA A 118 -3.39 -17.93 -13.22
C ALA A 118 -4.43 -17.58 -12.12
N PRO A 119 -4.32 -18.20 -10.93
CA PRO A 119 -5.10 -17.83 -9.76
C PRO A 119 -4.85 -16.38 -9.34
N GLU A 120 -5.94 -15.67 -9.03
CA GLU A 120 -5.90 -14.30 -8.49
C GLU A 120 -5.72 -14.36 -6.97
N LEU A 121 -4.80 -13.57 -6.43
CA LEU A 121 -4.68 -13.39 -4.99
C LEU A 121 -5.80 -12.49 -4.47
N ILE A 122 -6.27 -12.80 -3.28
CA ILE A 122 -7.28 -12.04 -2.57
C ILE A 122 -6.60 -10.88 -1.86
N ARG A 123 -7.11 -9.66 -2.11
CA ARG A 123 -6.68 -8.48 -1.36
C ARG A 123 -7.24 -8.53 0.07
N ASP A 124 -6.40 -8.23 1.05
CA ASP A 124 -6.85 -8.00 2.43
C ASP A 124 -7.56 -6.64 2.54
N LEU A 125 -8.82 -6.64 2.98
CA LEU A 125 -9.67 -5.45 3.07
C LEU A 125 -9.76 -4.86 4.48
N ARG A 126 -9.06 -5.42 5.46
CA ARG A 126 -9.06 -4.90 6.84
C ARG A 126 -8.47 -3.48 6.88
N SER A 127 -9.01 -2.63 7.75
CA SER A 127 -8.59 -1.23 7.85
C SER A 127 -7.34 -1.05 8.72
N ALA A 128 -6.24 -0.70 8.07
CA ALA A 128 -5.11 0.04 8.63
C ALA A 128 -4.36 0.74 7.46
N VAL A 129 -5.05 1.64 6.74
CA VAL A 129 -4.52 2.41 5.59
C VAL A 129 -3.80 1.53 4.53
N PHE A 130 -4.54 0.58 3.94
CA PHE A 130 -4.12 -0.34 2.88
C PHE A 130 -2.81 -1.08 3.14
N ASN A 131 -2.86 -2.01 4.07
CA ASN A 131 -2.09 -3.24 4.00
C ASN A 131 -2.12 -3.71 2.53
N LYS A 132 -1.04 -3.42 1.78
CA LYS A 132 -0.77 -3.84 0.39
C LYS A 132 -0.55 -5.36 0.32
N LEU A 133 -1.33 -6.07 1.12
CA LEU A 133 -1.22 -7.47 1.42
C LEU A 133 -2.23 -8.21 0.57
N TYR A 134 -1.70 -9.18 -0.13
CA TYR A 134 -2.42 -10.11 -0.97
C TYR A 134 -2.14 -11.50 -0.44
N TYR A 135 -3.18 -12.32 -0.32
CA TYR A 135 -3.05 -13.69 0.13
C TYR A 135 -3.82 -14.62 -0.78
N ILE A 136 -3.38 -15.88 -0.83
CA ILE A 136 -4.09 -16.96 -1.49
C ILE A 136 -3.84 -18.24 -0.69
N TYR A 137 -4.86 -19.07 -0.57
CA TYR A 137 -4.73 -20.42 -0.07
C TYR A 137 -4.67 -21.36 -1.26
N ILE A 138 -3.48 -21.91 -1.54
CA ILE A 138 -3.25 -22.76 -2.69
C ILE A 138 -2.26 -23.87 -2.36
N TYR A 139 -2.50 -25.05 -2.95
CA TYR A 139 -1.55 -26.14 -2.89
C TYR A 139 -0.45 -25.94 -3.94
N LEU A 140 0.80 -25.83 -3.47
CA LEU A 140 1.98 -25.84 -4.32
C LEU A 140 2.74 -27.17 -4.15
N PRO A 141 2.88 -27.98 -5.21
CA PRO A 141 3.72 -29.17 -5.17
C PRO A 141 5.14 -28.89 -4.68
N ALA A 142 5.79 -29.92 -4.13
CA ALA A 142 7.20 -29.89 -3.76
C ALA A 142 8.06 -29.36 -4.92
N GLY A 143 8.79 -28.27 -4.68
CA GLY A 143 9.65 -27.66 -5.68
C GLY A 143 8.93 -26.89 -6.79
N ALA A 144 7.61 -26.67 -6.67
CA ALA A 144 6.87 -25.84 -7.61
C ALA A 144 7.51 -24.45 -7.74
N GLU A 145 7.62 -23.99 -8.98
CA GLU A 145 8.11 -22.67 -9.32
C GLU A 145 6.96 -21.76 -9.75
N PHE A 146 7.06 -20.49 -9.37
CA PHE A 146 6.06 -19.48 -9.65
C PHE A 146 6.66 -18.08 -9.67
N LYS A 147 5.90 -17.11 -10.17
CA LYS A 147 6.15 -15.68 -10.11
C LYS A 147 4.89 -14.96 -9.61
N ILE A 148 5.01 -13.66 -9.42
CA ILE A 148 3.89 -12.78 -9.06
C ILE A 148 3.70 -11.80 -10.22
N THR A 149 2.49 -11.65 -10.74
CA THR A 149 2.18 -10.62 -11.76
C THR A 149 1.16 -9.63 -11.25
N ILE A 150 1.23 -8.40 -11.78
CA ILE A 150 0.17 -7.40 -11.67
C ILE A 150 -0.60 -7.44 -12.98
N GLY A 151 -1.89 -7.79 -12.91
CA GLY A 151 -2.68 -8.07 -14.09
C GLY A 151 -2.40 -9.47 -14.67
N ARG A 152 -3.21 -9.82 -15.67
CA ARG A 152 -3.17 -11.12 -16.37
C ARG A 152 -2.16 -11.11 -17.53
N SER A 153 -1.01 -10.47 -17.35
CA SER A 153 0.08 -10.41 -18.33
C SER A 153 1.44 -10.47 -17.64
N TRP A 154 2.50 -10.56 -18.44
CA TRP A 154 3.88 -10.52 -17.94
C TRP A 154 4.46 -9.10 -17.87
N ASP A 155 3.70 -8.06 -18.20
CA ASP A 155 4.18 -6.67 -18.30
C ASP A 155 4.80 -6.18 -16.98
N VAL A 156 4.12 -6.49 -15.88
CA VAL A 156 4.61 -6.20 -14.53
C VAL A 156 4.64 -7.52 -13.77
N ASN A 157 5.86 -8.05 -13.59
CA ASN A 157 6.07 -9.31 -12.92
C ASN A 157 7.27 -9.26 -11.98
N TYR A 158 7.18 -10.05 -10.92
CA TYR A 158 8.19 -10.13 -9.86
C TYR A 158 8.59 -11.57 -9.65
N GLY A 159 9.88 -11.75 -9.47
CA GLY A 159 10.52 -12.97 -8.98
C GLY A 159 11.59 -12.58 -7.97
N GLY A 160 12.56 -13.45 -7.71
CA GLY A 160 13.70 -13.10 -6.88
C GLY A 160 14.37 -14.29 -6.23
N SER A 161 15.21 -14.00 -5.23
CA SER A 161 15.95 -14.99 -4.46
C SER A 161 16.22 -14.45 -3.04
N GLY A 162 16.50 -15.34 -2.09
CA GLY A 162 16.85 -14.96 -0.72
C GLY A 162 15.80 -14.13 0.03
N GLY A 163 14.52 -14.25 -0.35
CA GLY A 163 13.42 -13.48 0.26
C GLY A 163 13.26 -12.05 -0.27
N VAL A 164 14.01 -11.63 -1.28
CA VAL A 164 13.91 -10.30 -1.90
C VAL A 164 13.25 -10.42 -3.27
N LEU A 165 12.22 -9.60 -3.51
CA LEU A 165 11.57 -9.51 -4.82
C LEU A 165 12.26 -8.49 -5.73
N SER A 166 12.41 -8.82 -7.00
CA SER A 166 12.90 -7.95 -8.05
C SER A 166 12.00 -8.02 -9.30
N GLY A 167 11.85 -6.88 -9.98
CA GLY A 167 11.11 -6.79 -11.24
C GLY A 167 11.78 -7.67 -12.29
N GLY A 168 11.01 -8.56 -12.94
CA GLY A 168 11.54 -9.52 -13.90
C GLY A 168 12.44 -10.61 -13.31
N GLY A 169 12.61 -10.67 -11.99
CA GLY A 169 13.54 -11.58 -11.31
C GLY A 169 13.31 -13.07 -11.57
N ALA A 170 14.26 -13.89 -11.12
CA ALA A 170 14.21 -15.35 -11.22
C ALA A 170 12.96 -15.96 -10.57
N ASN A 171 12.57 -17.17 -10.98
CA ASN A 171 11.40 -17.84 -10.43
C ASN A 171 11.54 -18.03 -8.91
N LEU A 172 10.45 -17.76 -8.19
CA LEU A 172 10.31 -18.16 -6.81
C LEU A 172 10.02 -19.65 -6.78
N ARG A 173 10.52 -20.33 -5.75
CA ARG A 173 10.32 -21.77 -5.58
C ARG A 173 9.72 -22.04 -4.22
N ARG A 174 8.70 -22.91 -4.16
CA ARG A 174 8.23 -23.45 -2.89
C ARG A 174 9.40 -24.17 -2.24
N GLN A 175 9.93 -23.58 -1.18
CA GLN A 175 10.99 -24.18 -0.39
C GLN A 175 10.46 -25.54 0.12
N LEU A 176 11.22 -26.59 -0.17
CA LEU A 176 11.06 -27.83 0.57
C LEU A 176 11.54 -27.51 1.97
N ASP A 177 10.72 -27.72 3.00
CA ASP A 177 11.28 -27.81 4.34
C ASP A 177 12.45 -28.80 4.23
N PRO A 178 13.67 -28.46 4.69
CA PRO A 178 14.73 -29.44 4.73
C PRO A 178 14.17 -30.67 5.42
N PRO A 179 14.44 -31.90 4.92
CA PRO A 179 13.94 -33.09 5.58
C PRO A 179 14.41 -32.96 7.02
N ILE A 180 13.46 -32.87 7.95
CA ILE A 180 13.79 -32.96 9.37
C ILE A 180 14.27 -34.40 9.52
N SER A 181 15.58 -34.60 9.34
CA SER A 181 16.25 -35.86 9.61
C SER A 181 16.27 -35.98 11.12
N ARG A 182 15.16 -36.44 11.69
CA ARG A 182 15.14 -36.91 13.07
C ARG A 182 15.82 -38.28 13.09
N HIS A 183 17.15 -38.27 12.98
CA HIS A 183 17.97 -39.37 13.47
C HIS A 183 18.02 -39.27 14.99
N ALA A 184 17.10 -39.95 15.67
CA ALA A 184 17.27 -40.23 17.08
C ALA A 184 18.18 -41.45 17.22
N LEU A 185 19.47 -41.23 17.46
CA LEU A 185 20.37 -42.24 18.03
C LEU A 185 20.61 -41.86 19.49
N GLY A 186 20.11 -42.68 20.42
CA GLY A 186 20.23 -42.39 21.85
C GLY A 186 19.58 -43.40 22.82
N ARG A 187 20.13 -44.62 22.86
CA ARG A 187 20.31 -45.53 24.02
C ARG A 187 19.16 -45.67 25.05
N SER A 188 18.28 -46.66 24.84
CA SER A 188 17.97 -47.67 25.87
C SER A 188 17.09 -48.78 25.30
N GLY A 189 17.61 -50.01 25.31
CA GLY A 189 16.82 -51.25 25.37
C GLY A 189 16.04 -51.69 24.11
N ILE A 190 16.54 -52.74 23.47
CA ILE A 190 15.68 -53.71 22.76
C ILE A 190 14.59 -54.21 23.74
N ARG A 191 13.33 -54.21 23.30
CA ARG A 191 12.33 -55.19 23.74
C ARG A 191 11.48 -55.59 22.53
N ILE A 192 11.68 -56.86 22.16
CA ILE A 192 10.94 -57.79 21.27
C ILE A 192 9.97 -57.17 20.26
#